data_AF-A0A7C4PMW2-F1
#
_entry.id   AF-A0A7C4PMW2-F1
#
_cell.length_a   1.000
_cell.length_b   1.000
_cell.length_c   1.000
_cell.angle_alpha   90.00
_cell.angle_beta   90.00
_cell.angle_gamma   90.00
#
_symmetry.space_group_name_H-M   'P 1'
#
loop_
_entity.id
_entity.type
_entity.pdbx_description
1 polymer ?
#
loop_
_entity_poly.entity_id
_entity_poly.type
_entity_poly.pdbx_seq_one_letter_code
_entity_poly.pdbx_strand_id
1 'polypeptide(L)'
;MPAYFSARLTYANGIAAQGVEVRVFDRDEPGHTDDDLTLSPGFTDDLGRFQVTYDPARAQDHRLVTRTVPANPPFDWTPVQRDFLEPDPEDDFQPYLRFTYTFAGEVCTGTAPLKPRQTVFQLPEVLAKPFFPTRHGFHFVNRFSGLFLPFSLPFFPDLGNPSAIYGLCGGMSAAALDFFLVNRVVPQTSEVPPNGTPLQRYLYKRQLDSFGRLGEVILRFIEWMGLPPDSPQGLFKRTLEEFEKIRTRLNRFTPVPLGLVYVLWNETREIWQNHQVLATGYTRDPQNRLQIRLYDPNYPLRDDVRIEAERVPVGQGQFGLICRQWIGDSPKTLHGFFAMPYQPVIPPEELS
;
A
#
# COMPACT_ATOMS: atom_id res chain seq x y z
N MET A 1 -26.44 10.37 21.83
CA MET A 1 -27.02 9.40 20.86
C MET A 1 -25.88 8.55 20.38
N PRO A 2 -25.99 7.21 20.35
CA PRO A 2 -24.91 6.35 19.90
C PRO A 2 -24.44 6.73 18.50
N ALA A 3 -23.13 6.91 18.37
CA ALA A 3 -22.42 7.14 17.12
C ALA A 3 -21.66 5.88 16.71
N TYR A 4 -21.38 5.76 15.41
CA TYR A 4 -20.60 4.67 14.84
C TYR A 4 -19.45 5.26 14.04
N PHE A 5 -18.28 4.64 14.15
CA PHE A 5 -17.13 4.99 13.34
C PHE A 5 -16.54 3.73 12.71
N SER A 6 -16.35 3.77 11.39
CA SER A 6 -15.83 2.64 10.62
C SER A 6 -14.64 3.09 9.78
N ALA A 7 -13.55 2.33 9.84
CA ALA A 7 -12.34 2.59 9.08
C ALA A 7 -11.53 1.30 8.89
N ARG A 8 -10.38 1.41 8.25
CA ARG A 8 -9.41 0.33 8.08
C ARG A 8 -8.11 0.65 8.82
N LEU A 9 -7.50 -0.35 9.45
CA LEU A 9 -6.21 -0.26 10.11
C LEU A 9 -5.18 -1.12 9.36
N THR A 10 -4.00 -0.56 9.14
CA THR A 10 -2.87 -1.25 8.50
C THR A 10 -1.59 -1.08 9.31
N TYR A 11 -0.61 -1.95 9.12
CA TYR A 11 0.76 -1.74 9.58
C TYR A 11 1.48 -0.69 8.72
N ALA A 12 2.64 -0.25 9.17
CA ALA A 12 3.46 0.78 8.51
C ALA A 12 3.92 0.40 7.08
N ASN A 13 3.81 -0.87 6.70
CA ASN A 13 4.08 -1.39 5.36
C ASN A 13 2.82 -1.68 4.53
N GLY A 14 1.63 -1.31 5.01
CA GLY A 14 0.35 -1.38 4.30
C GLY A 14 -0.41 -2.69 4.46
N ILE A 15 0.15 -3.67 5.18
CA ILE A 15 -0.53 -4.94 5.45
C ILE A 15 -1.68 -4.69 6.43
N ALA A 16 -2.84 -5.30 6.19
CA ALA A 16 -3.99 -5.26 7.08
C ALA A 16 -3.61 -5.72 8.49
N ALA A 17 -3.92 -4.89 9.50
CA ALA A 17 -3.74 -5.25 10.91
C ALA A 17 -5.02 -5.95 11.38
N GLN A 18 -4.91 -7.23 11.73
CA GLN A 18 -6.05 -8.09 12.10
C GLN A 18 -6.12 -8.29 13.62
N GLY A 19 -7.33 -8.46 14.16
CA GLY A 19 -7.55 -8.74 15.58
C GLY A 19 -7.16 -7.60 16.52
N VAL A 20 -7.06 -6.36 16.01
CA VAL A 20 -6.78 -5.18 16.81
C VAL A 20 -8.07 -4.68 17.46
N GLU A 21 -8.08 -4.56 18.79
CA GLU A 21 -9.18 -3.92 19.51
C GLU A 21 -9.14 -2.41 19.27
N VAL A 22 -10.29 -1.81 18.99
CA VAL A 22 -10.44 -0.38 18.78
C VAL A 22 -11.50 0.19 19.72
N ARG A 23 -11.12 1.24 20.45
CA ARG A 23 -11.96 1.96 21.39
C ARG A 23 -11.89 3.47 21.12
N VAL A 24 -12.90 4.21 21.57
CA VAL A 24 -12.97 5.68 21.43
C VAL A 24 -12.84 6.29 22.81
N PHE A 25 -11.95 7.26 22.94
CA PHE A 25 -11.72 8.04 24.15
C PHE A 25 -11.88 9.52 23.85
N ASP A 26 -12.21 10.31 24.87
CA ASP A 26 -11.94 11.75 24.86
C ASP A 26 -10.66 12.07 25.63
N ARG A 27 -10.04 13.21 25.36
CA ARG A 27 -8.78 13.58 25.99
C ARG A 27 -9.03 14.71 26.98
N ASP A 28 -8.74 14.42 28.24
CA ASP A 28 -8.93 15.39 29.30
C ASP A 28 -7.64 16.20 29.54
N GLU A 29 -7.76 17.20 30.42
CA GLU A 29 -6.62 17.99 30.85
C GLU A 29 -5.52 17.13 31.51
N PRO A 30 -4.23 17.51 31.36
CA PRO A 30 -3.13 16.79 31.98
C PRO A 30 -3.31 16.61 33.50
N GLY A 31 -3.44 15.36 33.94
CA GLY A 31 -3.70 15.00 35.34
C GLY A 31 -5.06 14.35 35.58
N HIS A 32 -5.94 14.39 34.59
CA HIS A 32 -7.22 13.70 34.55
C HIS A 32 -7.12 12.39 33.75
N THR A 33 -8.14 11.53 33.84
CA THR A 33 -8.15 10.21 33.19
C THR A 33 -9.13 10.24 32.04
N ASP A 34 -8.60 10.23 30.82
CA ASP A 34 -9.35 10.17 29.55
C ASP A 34 -10.65 9.34 29.63
N ASP A 35 -11.76 9.97 29.26
CA ASP A 35 -13.08 9.36 29.25
C ASP A 35 -13.24 8.26 28.19
N ASP A 36 -13.70 7.07 28.60
CA ASP A 36 -14.02 5.99 27.66
C ASP A 36 -15.43 6.15 27.08
N LEU A 37 -15.48 6.68 25.85
CA LEU A 37 -16.72 6.90 25.12
C LEU A 37 -17.30 5.60 24.56
N THR A 38 -16.57 4.48 24.62
CA THR A 38 -16.92 3.23 23.94
C THR A 38 -18.17 2.58 24.54
N LEU A 39 -19.17 2.33 23.69
CA LEU A 39 -20.33 1.49 24.01
C LEU A 39 -20.08 0.02 23.65
N SER A 40 -19.48 -0.21 22.48
CA SER A 40 -19.07 -1.53 22.02
C SER A 40 -17.72 -1.40 21.33
N PRO A 41 -16.67 -2.12 21.78
CA PRO A 41 -15.37 -2.09 21.13
C PRO A 41 -15.47 -2.67 19.71
N GLY A 42 -14.66 -2.14 18.80
CA GLY A 42 -14.45 -2.70 17.48
C GLY A 42 -13.28 -3.68 17.47
N PHE A 43 -13.31 -4.65 16.54
CA PHE A 43 -12.16 -5.51 16.26
C PHE A 43 -11.89 -5.49 14.76
N THR A 44 -10.62 -5.42 14.38
CA THR A 44 -10.26 -5.44 12.96
C THR A 44 -10.42 -6.85 12.37
N ASP A 45 -11.13 -6.93 11.24
CA ASP A 45 -11.29 -8.16 10.45
C ASP A 45 -10.05 -8.52 9.63
N ASP A 46 -10.16 -9.54 8.78
CA ASP A 46 -9.05 -10.00 7.92
C ASP A 46 -8.53 -8.93 6.96
N LEU A 47 -9.38 -7.98 6.57
CA LEU A 47 -9.05 -6.85 5.70
C LEU A 47 -8.55 -5.64 6.50
N GLY A 48 -8.51 -5.74 7.82
CA GLY A 48 -8.17 -4.67 8.75
C GLY A 48 -9.32 -3.70 8.99
N ARG A 49 -10.55 -4.00 8.57
CA ARG A 49 -11.71 -3.13 8.76
C ARG A 49 -12.25 -3.31 10.16
N PHE A 50 -12.67 -2.22 10.80
CA PHE A 50 -13.33 -2.24 12.08
C PHE A 50 -14.53 -1.30 12.07
N GLN A 51 -15.46 -1.53 12.99
CA GLN A 51 -16.53 -0.62 13.34
C GLN A 51 -16.60 -0.56 14.87
N VAL A 52 -16.58 0.65 15.43
CA VAL A 52 -16.72 0.90 16.87
C VAL A 52 -17.97 1.73 17.12
N THR A 53 -18.67 1.44 18.21
CA THR A 53 -19.84 2.20 18.67
C THR A 53 -19.49 2.95 19.93
N TYR A 54 -19.79 4.25 19.98
CA TYR A 54 -19.44 5.14 21.09
C TYR A 54 -20.54 6.17 21.35
N ASP A 55 -20.56 6.78 22.54
CA ASP A 55 -21.50 7.85 22.88
C ASP A 55 -20.72 9.14 23.19
N PRO A 56 -20.75 10.15 22.29
CA PRO A 56 -20.08 11.44 22.54
C PRO A 56 -20.52 12.13 23.83
N ALA A 57 -21.73 11.85 24.32
CA ALA A 57 -22.23 12.44 25.56
C ALA A 57 -21.46 11.97 26.82
N ARG A 58 -20.63 10.93 26.71
CA ARG A 58 -19.78 10.45 27.81
C ARG A 58 -18.52 11.28 28.04
N ALA A 59 -18.18 12.17 27.11
CA ALA A 59 -17.02 13.05 27.22
C ALA A 59 -17.32 14.30 28.05
N GLN A 60 -18.57 14.49 28.47
CA GLN A 60 -19.00 15.75 29.06
C GLN A 60 -18.60 15.81 30.53
N ASP A 61 -17.52 16.52 30.80
CA ASP A 61 -17.09 16.80 32.15
C ASP A 61 -18.02 17.80 32.83
N HIS A 62 -18.16 17.63 34.15
CA HIS A 62 -18.98 18.52 34.95
C HIS A 62 -18.19 19.12 36.10
N ARG A 63 -18.30 20.43 36.28
CA ARG A 63 -17.73 21.16 37.41
C ARG A 63 -18.77 21.51 38.46
N LEU A 64 -18.35 21.52 39.72
CA LEU A 64 -19.14 22.06 40.82
C LEU A 64 -19.03 23.59 40.82
N VAL A 65 -20.17 24.26 40.60
CA VAL A 65 -20.29 25.72 40.67
C VAL A 65 -21.11 26.07 41.90
N THR A 66 -20.47 26.69 42.88
CA THR A 66 -21.17 27.25 44.05
C THR A 66 -21.85 28.56 43.66
N ARG A 67 -23.18 28.63 43.79
CA ARG A 67 -23.97 29.84 43.53
C ARG A 67 -24.81 30.21 44.74
N THR A 68 -24.91 31.53 44.96
CA THR A 68 -25.87 32.10 45.89
C THR A 68 -27.26 32.06 45.28
N VAL A 69 -28.15 31.24 45.81
CA VAL A 69 -29.55 31.12 45.37
C VAL A 69 -30.50 31.30 46.54
N PRO A 70 -31.77 31.67 46.32
CA PRO A 70 -32.73 31.76 47.41
C PRO A 70 -33.08 30.36 47.94
N ALA A 71 -33.29 30.25 49.25
CA ALA A 71 -33.47 28.96 49.92
C ALA A 71 -34.70 28.16 49.42
N ASN A 72 -35.85 28.81 49.19
CA ASN A 72 -37.06 28.14 48.71
C ASN A 72 -38.09 29.11 48.04
N PRO A 73 -37.87 29.55 46.80
CA PRO A 73 -38.83 30.41 46.08
C PRO A 73 -40.18 29.71 45.82
N PRO A 74 -41.32 30.43 45.86
CA PRO A 74 -41.46 31.87 46.12
C PRO A 74 -41.56 32.26 47.61
N PHE A 75 -41.41 31.32 48.55
CA PHE A 75 -41.75 31.49 49.96
C PHE A 75 -40.58 31.94 50.86
N ASP A 76 -39.34 31.59 50.50
CA ASP A 76 -38.13 31.94 51.24
C ASP A 76 -37.03 32.41 50.27
N TRP A 77 -36.68 33.69 50.40
CA TRP A 77 -35.71 34.37 49.55
C TRP A 77 -34.33 34.54 50.20
N THR A 78 -34.10 33.89 51.35
CA THR A 78 -32.82 33.97 52.08
C THR A 78 -31.69 33.43 51.18
N PRO A 79 -30.60 34.19 50.96
CA PRO A 79 -29.48 33.73 50.15
C PRO A 79 -28.75 32.57 50.83
N VAL A 80 -28.66 31.43 50.15
CA VAL A 80 -27.88 30.26 50.57
C VAL A 80 -26.91 29.87 49.46
N GLN A 81 -25.71 29.42 49.85
CA GLN A 81 -24.80 28.79 48.90
C GLN A 81 -25.27 27.38 48.60
N ARG A 82 -25.38 27.05 47.31
CA ARG A 82 -25.59 25.68 46.84
C ARG A 82 -24.61 25.38 45.75
N ASP A 83 -24.14 24.13 45.74
CA ASP A 83 -23.31 23.62 44.67
C ASP A 83 -24.19 23.04 43.58
N PHE A 84 -23.92 23.45 42.34
CA PHE A 84 -24.57 22.95 41.14
C PHE A 84 -23.55 22.20 40.32
N LEU A 85 -23.89 21.01 39.86
CA LEU A 85 -23.10 20.29 38.88
C LEU A 85 -23.47 20.84 37.50
N GLU A 86 -22.52 21.49 36.83
CA GLU A 86 -22.73 22.10 35.52
C GLU A 86 -21.67 21.61 34.54
N PRO A 87 -21.99 21.52 33.23
CA PRO A 87 -20.98 21.23 32.22
C PRO A 87 -19.78 22.17 32.35
N ASP A 88 -18.58 21.63 32.30
CA ASP A 88 -17.38 22.47 32.30
C ASP A 88 -17.25 23.16 30.93
N PRO A 89 -17.31 24.50 30.84
CA PRO A 89 -17.11 25.21 29.59
C PRO A 89 -15.66 25.18 29.10
N GLU A 90 -14.70 24.71 29.91
CA GLU A 90 -13.29 24.55 29.53
C GLU A 90 -12.99 23.14 28.96
N ASP A 91 -13.96 22.23 29.04
CA ASP A 91 -13.88 20.89 28.45
C ASP A 91 -13.90 20.97 26.90
N ASP A 92 -12.77 20.63 26.29
CA ASP A 92 -12.57 20.64 24.84
C ASP A 92 -12.67 19.21 24.30
N PHE A 93 -13.80 18.89 23.69
CA PHE A 93 -14.08 17.57 23.09
C PHE A 93 -13.01 17.18 22.05
N GLN A 94 -12.07 16.32 22.46
CA GLN A 94 -10.90 15.89 21.69
C GLN A 94 -10.89 14.37 21.50
N PRO A 95 -11.84 13.80 20.72
CA PRO A 95 -11.98 12.37 20.62
C PRO A 95 -10.82 11.74 19.86
N TYR A 96 -10.37 10.60 20.32
CA TYR A 96 -9.33 9.80 19.69
C TYR A 96 -9.63 8.30 19.73
N LEU A 97 -9.07 7.57 18.78
CA LEU A 97 -9.08 6.13 18.73
C LEU A 97 -7.90 5.57 19.48
N ARG A 98 -8.14 4.59 20.36
CA ARG A 98 -7.11 3.74 20.95
C ARG A 98 -7.13 2.37 20.31
N PHE A 99 -5.97 1.92 19.86
CA PHE A 99 -5.74 0.61 19.26
C PHE A 99 -4.96 -0.26 20.24
N THR A 100 -5.50 -1.41 20.64
CA THR A 100 -4.81 -2.40 21.48
C THR A 100 -4.52 -3.65 20.66
N TYR A 101 -3.26 -4.07 20.58
CA TYR A 101 -2.86 -5.22 19.76
C TYR A 101 -1.61 -5.89 20.33
N THR A 102 -1.30 -7.09 19.84
CA THR A 102 -0.05 -7.78 20.16
C THR A 102 0.93 -7.65 19.00
N PHE A 103 2.14 -7.19 19.27
CA PHE A 103 3.21 -7.13 18.28
C PHE A 103 4.49 -7.73 18.89
N ALA A 104 5.12 -8.66 18.17
CA ALA A 104 6.30 -9.38 18.64
C ALA A 104 6.16 -10.04 20.05
N GLY A 105 4.94 -10.39 20.45
CA GLY A 105 4.65 -11.02 21.75
C GLY A 105 4.37 -10.03 22.89
N GLU A 106 4.45 -8.72 22.63
CA GLU A 106 4.15 -7.68 23.60
C GLU A 106 2.81 -7.01 23.30
N VAL A 107 2.10 -6.57 24.35
CA VAL A 107 0.89 -5.78 24.19
C VAL A 107 1.29 -4.34 23.90
N CYS A 108 0.86 -3.83 22.75
CA CYS A 108 1.12 -2.49 22.28
C CYS A 108 -0.19 -1.69 22.26
N THR A 109 -0.05 -0.38 22.48
CA THR A 109 -1.14 0.57 22.38
C THR A 109 -0.75 1.67 21.39
N GLY A 110 -1.62 1.94 20.41
CA GLY A 110 -1.49 3.07 19.50
C GLY A 110 -2.68 4.03 19.67
N THR A 111 -2.49 5.29 19.32
CA THR A 111 -3.58 6.28 19.34
C THR A 111 -3.60 7.11 18.07
N ALA A 112 -4.78 7.51 17.62
CA ALA A 112 -4.93 8.48 16.53
C ALA A 112 -6.17 9.36 16.75
N PRO A 113 -6.14 10.66 16.41
CA PRO A 113 -7.32 11.51 16.50
C PRO A 113 -8.50 10.95 15.69
N LEU A 114 -9.70 11.02 16.25
CA LEU A 114 -10.92 10.57 15.58
C LEU A 114 -11.34 11.65 14.56
N LYS A 115 -11.04 11.41 13.29
CA LYS A 115 -11.36 12.34 12.18
C LYS A 115 -12.49 11.77 11.32
N PRO A 116 -13.65 12.45 11.17
CA PRO A 116 -14.83 11.90 10.48
C PRO A 116 -14.60 11.43 9.03
N ARG A 117 -13.59 11.99 8.34
CA ARG A 117 -13.28 11.66 6.93
C ARG A 117 -12.08 10.73 6.76
N GLN A 118 -11.41 10.37 7.84
CA GLN A 118 -10.25 9.49 7.78
C GLN A 118 -10.72 8.03 7.74
N THR A 119 -10.55 7.39 6.59
CA THR A 119 -11.02 6.02 6.35
C THR A 119 -9.93 4.96 6.55
N VAL A 120 -8.67 5.39 6.72
CA VAL A 120 -7.52 4.50 6.94
C VAL A 120 -6.63 5.06 8.05
N PHE A 121 -6.27 4.19 8.98
CA PHE A 121 -5.30 4.41 10.05
C PHE A 121 -4.11 3.47 9.87
N GLN A 122 -2.98 3.84 10.46
CA GLN A 122 -1.75 3.09 10.31
C GLN A 122 -1.03 2.97 11.65
N LEU A 123 -0.69 1.74 12.02
CA LEU A 123 0.21 1.43 13.13
C LEU A 123 1.66 1.71 12.71
N PRO A 124 2.51 2.21 13.62
CA PRO A 124 3.89 2.57 13.28
C PRO A 124 4.80 1.38 13.01
N GLU A 125 4.42 0.18 13.44
CA GLU A 125 5.19 -1.05 13.30
C GLU A 125 5.16 -1.58 11.87
N VAL A 126 6.29 -2.17 11.46
CA VAL A 126 6.41 -2.88 10.18
C VAL A 126 6.24 -4.38 10.44
N LEU A 127 5.16 -4.96 9.92
CA LEU A 127 4.98 -6.41 10.02
C LEU A 127 5.99 -7.14 9.11
N ALA A 128 6.87 -7.95 9.70
CA ALA A 128 7.90 -8.72 9.01
C ALA A 128 7.31 -9.89 8.20
N LYS A 129 6.63 -9.57 7.10
CA LYS A 129 5.98 -10.53 6.20
C LYS A 129 6.66 -10.48 4.83
N PRO A 130 7.53 -11.45 4.49
CA PRO A 130 8.10 -11.53 3.15
C PRO A 130 7.09 -12.03 2.12
N PHE A 131 7.17 -11.49 0.89
CA PHE A 131 6.39 -11.99 -0.25
C PHE A 131 7.14 -13.10 -0.97
N PHE A 132 6.55 -14.30 -1.03
CA PHE A 132 7.01 -15.41 -1.87
C PHE A 132 6.14 -15.58 -3.14
N PRO A 133 6.72 -15.49 -4.35
CA PRO A 133 6.04 -15.79 -5.61
C PRO A 133 5.23 -17.09 -5.61
N THR A 134 5.78 -18.18 -5.06
CA THR A 134 5.10 -19.50 -4.99
C THR A 134 3.86 -19.55 -4.09
N ARG A 135 3.69 -18.57 -3.19
CA ARG A 135 2.58 -18.54 -2.22
C ARG A 135 1.59 -17.41 -2.47
N HIS A 136 2.09 -16.27 -2.98
CA HIS A 136 1.33 -15.04 -3.08
C HIS A 136 1.19 -14.54 -4.53
N GLY A 137 1.93 -15.12 -5.49
CA GLY A 137 1.80 -14.83 -6.91
C GLY A 137 0.73 -15.70 -7.56
N PHE A 138 0.16 -15.26 -8.69
CA PHE A 138 -0.78 -16.08 -9.46
C PHE A 138 -0.09 -17.32 -10.04
N HIS A 139 -0.83 -18.43 -10.16
CA HIS A 139 -0.28 -19.72 -10.60
C HIS A 139 -0.39 -19.97 -12.11
N PHE A 140 -0.91 -19.01 -12.87
CA PHE A 140 -1.02 -19.06 -14.32
C PHE A 140 -0.06 -18.08 -14.98
N VAL A 141 0.38 -18.41 -16.19
CA VAL A 141 1.28 -17.57 -16.98
C VAL A 141 0.56 -16.33 -17.48
N ASN A 142 1.26 -15.20 -17.50
CA ASN A 142 0.80 -13.95 -18.08
C ASN A 142 0.68 -14.02 -19.62
N ARG A 143 -0.36 -14.69 -20.11
CA ARG A 143 -0.61 -14.90 -21.54
C ARG A 143 -2.11 -14.97 -21.81
N PHE A 144 -2.71 -13.81 -22.08
CA PHE A 144 -4.14 -13.66 -22.33
C PHE A 144 -4.43 -13.65 -23.82
N SER A 145 -5.59 -14.18 -24.22
CA SER A 145 -6.07 -14.11 -25.61
C SER A 145 -6.86 -12.83 -25.85
N GLY A 146 -6.93 -12.35 -27.09
CA GLY A 146 -7.69 -11.16 -27.48
C GLY A 146 -6.81 -9.94 -27.75
N LEU A 147 -7.44 -8.77 -27.83
CA LEU A 147 -6.76 -7.49 -28.10
C LEU A 147 -6.51 -6.77 -26.78
N PHE A 148 -5.27 -6.35 -26.54
CA PHE A 148 -4.90 -5.68 -25.30
C PHE A 148 -5.58 -4.31 -25.15
N LEU A 149 -5.52 -3.48 -26.19
CA LEU A 149 -6.12 -2.15 -26.20
C LEU A 149 -6.99 -2.03 -27.46
N PRO A 150 -8.32 -2.09 -27.36
CA PRO A 150 -9.21 -1.92 -28.51
C PRO A 150 -9.35 -0.45 -28.93
N PHE A 151 -8.62 0.47 -28.29
CA PHE A 151 -8.61 1.90 -28.58
C PHE A 151 -7.19 2.45 -28.53
N SER A 152 -6.90 3.42 -29.40
CA SER A 152 -5.67 4.20 -29.38
C SER A 152 -5.57 4.98 -28.07
N LEU A 153 -4.40 4.94 -27.41
CA LEU A 153 -4.14 5.84 -26.30
C LEU A 153 -4.04 7.27 -26.85
N PRO A 154 -4.67 8.28 -26.21
CA PRO A 154 -4.45 9.67 -26.58
C PRO A 154 -2.94 9.95 -26.61
N PHE A 155 -2.47 10.66 -27.64
CA PHE A 155 -1.06 10.97 -27.95
C PHE A 155 -0.21 9.85 -28.59
N PHE A 156 -0.68 8.60 -28.68
CA PHE A 156 0.07 7.51 -29.30
C PHE A 156 -0.83 6.60 -30.17
N PRO A 157 -1.26 7.07 -31.35
CA PRO A 157 -2.25 6.39 -32.19
C PRO A 157 -1.81 5.00 -32.70
N ASP A 158 -0.49 4.76 -32.79
CA ASP A 158 0.10 3.54 -33.37
C ASP A 158 0.58 2.51 -32.32
N LEU A 159 0.30 2.73 -31.02
CA LEU A 159 0.69 1.79 -29.96
C LEU A 159 -0.31 0.65 -29.72
N GLY A 160 -1.33 0.49 -30.56
CA GLY A 160 -2.19 -0.69 -30.49
C GLY A 160 -1.37 -1.97 -30.70
N ASN A 161 -1.57 -2.99 -29.87
CA ASN A 161 -1.01 -4.32 -30.13
C ASN A 161 -2.05 -5.15 -30.91
N PRO A 162 -1.87 -5.37 -32.22
CA PRO A 162 -2.78 -6.19 -33.04
C PRO A 162 -2.64 -7.69 -32.76
N SER A 163 -1.76 -8.09 -31.83
CA SER A 163 -1.61 -9.49 -31.43
C SER A 163 -2.89 -10.03 -30.81
N ALA A 164 -3.25 -11.25 -31.21
CA ALA A 164 -4.30 -12.04 -30.56
C ALA A 164 -3.92 -12.54 -29.16
N ILE A 165 -2.69 -12.22 -28.70
CA ILE A 165 -2.15 -12.57 -27.38
C ILE A 165 -1.52 -11.34 -26.75
N TYR A 166 -1.86 -11.06 -25.49
CA TYR A 166 -1.29 -9.95 -24.72
C TYR A 166 -0.94 -10.34 -23.28
N GLY A 167 -0.16 -9.48 -22.62
CA GLY A 167 0.20 -9.60 -21.22
C GLY A 167 -0.46 -8.52 -20.36
N LEU A 168 -0.84 -8.91 -19.15
CA LEU A 168 -1.27 -8.06 -18.03
C LEU A 168 -0.22 -8.05 -16.91
N CYS A 169 1.08 -7.99 -17.24
CA CYS A 169 2.14 -8.15 -16.24
C CYS A 169 2.10 -7.12 -15.12
N GLY A 170 1.79 -5.86 -15.44
CA GLY A 170 1.57 -4.80 -14.46
C GLY A 170 0.33 -5.06 -13.60
N GLY A 171 -0.76 -5.50 -14.24
CA GLY A 171 -2.00 -5.84 -13.56
C GLY A 171 -1.87 -7.02 -12.61
N MET A 172 -1.18 -8.09 -13.04
CA MET A 172 -0.89 -9.26 -12.22
C MET A 172 0.07 -8.94 -11.07
N SER A 173 1.09 -8.11 -11.29
CA SER A 173 2.00 -7.67 -10.23
C SER A 173 1.31 -6.82 -9.18
N ALA A 174 0.48 -5.87 -9.61
CA ALA A 174 -0.30 -5.01 -8.72
C ALA A 174 -1.38 -5.79 -7.96
N ALA A 175 -2.10 -6.68 -8.65
CA ALA A 175 -3.13 -7.51 -8.02
C ALA A 175 -2.53 -8.52 -7.02
N ALA A 176 -1.42 -9.17 -7.34
CA ALA A 176 -0.76 -10.06 -6.38
C ALA A 176 -0.35 -9.31 -5.10
N LEU A 177 0.11 -8.06 -5.23
CA LEU A 177 0.38 -7.19 -4.09
C LEU A 177 -0.91 -6.80 -3.34
N ASP A 178 -2.00 -6.49 -4.04
CA ASP A 178 -3.30 -6.19 -3.44
C ASP A 178 -3.77 -7.33 -2.53
N PHE A 179 -3.74 -8.58 -3.02
CA PHE A 179 -4.05 -9.79 -2.25
C PHE A 179 -3.16 -9.94 -1.02
N PHE A 180 -1.85 -9.78 -1.22
CA PHE A 180 -0.85 -9.92 -0.17
C PHE A 180 -1.06 -8.93 0.99
N LEU A 181 -1.39 -7.66 0.67
CA LEU A 181 -1.61 -6.60 1.66
C LEU A 181 -2.89 -6.81 2.48
N VAL A 182 -3.89 -7.52 1.96
CA VAL A 182 -5.12 -7.81 2.71
C VAL A 182 -5.17 -9.24 3.27
N ASN A 183 -4.02 -9.92 3.31
CA ASN A 183 -3.89 -11.30 3.79
C ASN A 183 -4.84 -12.30 3.09
N ARG A 184 -5.26 -12.01 1.86
CA ARG A 184 -6.09 -12.93 1.06
C ARG A 184 -5.21 -13.78 0.15
N VAL A 185 -5.56 -15.05 0.04
CA VAL A 185 -4.93 -15.96 -0.91
C VAL A 185 -5.40 -15.62 -2.33
N VAL A 186 -4.48 -15.64 -3.29
CA VAL A 186 -4.84 -15.50 -4.72
C VAL A 186 -5.70 -16.68 -5.18
N PRO A 187 -6.52 -16.54 -6.25
CA PRO A 187 -7.23 -17.65 -6.86
C PRO A 187 -6.30 -18.84 -7.15
N GLN A 188 -6.67 -20.03 -6.64
CA GLN A 188 -5.84 -21.24 -6.71
C GLN A 188 -5.97 -21.98 -8.05
N THR A 189 -6.14 -21.24 -9.15
CA THR A 189 -6.21 -21.79 -10.52
C THR A 189 -4.87 -21.60 -11.24
N SER A 190 -4.48 -22.59 -12.02
CA SER A 190 -3.34 -22.51 -12.95
C SER A 190 -3.78 -22.16 -14.38
N GLU A 191 -5.08 -22.03 -14.62
CA GLU A 191 -5.61 -21.62 -15.92
C GLU A 191 -5.66 -20.10 -16.04
N VAL A 192 -5.26 -19.59 -17.20
CA VAL A 192 -5.40 -18.15 -17.49
C VAL A 192 -6.89 -17.83 -17.54
N PRO A 193 -7.38 -16.83 -16.78
CA PRO A 193 -8.81 -16.56 -16.70
C PRO A 193 -9.32 -16.08 -18.07
N PRO A 194 -10.42 -16.68 -18.58
CA PRO A 194 -11.02 -16.26 -19.85
C PRO A 194 -11.38 -14.78 -19.89
N ASN A 195 -11.38 -14.20 -21.09
CA ASN A 195 -11.79 -12.81 -21.29
C ASN A 195 -13.18 -12.54 -20.74
N GLY A 196 -13.33 -11.42 -20.02
CA GLY A 196 -14.62 -11.03 -19.45
C GLY A 196 -15.00 -11.79 -18.19
N THR A 197 -14.15 -12.66 -17.65
CA THR A 197 -14.34 -13.17 -16.27
C THR A 197 -14.08 -12.05 -15.25
N PRO A 198 -14.64 -12.15 -14.03
CA PRO A 198 -14.36 -11.18 -12.97
C PRO A 198 -12.86 -11.01 -12.69
N LEU A 199 -12.10 -12.11 -12.64
CA LEU A 199 -10.65 -12.06 -12.45
C LEU A 199 -9.93 -11.37 -13.60
N GLN A 200 -10.23 -11.71 -14.86
CA GLN A 200 -9.59 -11.06 -16.00
C GLN A 200 -9.90 -9.55 -16.04
N ARG A 201 -11.14 -9.13 -15.76
CA ARG A 201 -11.50 -7.71 -15.69
C ARG A 201 -10.75 -6.98 -14.58
N TYR A 202 -10.60 -7.61 -13.42
CA TYR A 202 -9.84 -7.03 -12.31
C TYR A 202 -8.36 -6.86 -12.69
N LEU A 203 -7.71 -7.90 -13.22
CA LEU A 203 -6.32 -7.83 -13.69
C LEU A 203 -6.14 -6.77 -14.77
N TYR A 204 -7.07 -6.67 -15.71
CA TYR A 204 -7.07 -5.67 -16.77
C TYR A 204 -7.17 -4.25 -16.21
N LYS A 205 -8.08 -4.01 -15.26
CA LYS A 205 -8.18 -2.71 -14.57
C LYS A 205 -6.87 -2.34 -13.87
N ARG A 206 -6.27 -3.29 -13.14
CA ARG A 206 -4.98 -3.08 -12.47
C ARG A 206 -3.83 -2.85 -13.46
N GLN A 207 -3.90 -3.43 -14.65
CA GLN A 207 -2.94 -3.15 -15.72
C GLN A 207 -3.07 -1.70 -16.21
N LEU A 208 -4.27 -1.18 -16.38
CA LEU A 208 -4.47 0.23 -16.72
C LEU A 208 -3.99 1.15 -15.59
N ASP A 209 -4.27 0.81 -14.33
CA ASP A 209 -3.78 1.57 -13.16
C ASP A 209 -2.23 1.61 -13.14
N SER A 210 -1.56 0.53 -13.58
CA SER A 210 -0.10 0.47 -13.65
C SER A 210 0.53 1.42 -14.67
N PHE A 211 -0.25 1.94 -15.63
CA PHE A 211 0.21 2.97 -16.55
C PHE A 211 0.21 4.38 -15.95
N GLY A 212 -0.26 4.50 -14.70
CA GLY A 212 -0.33 5.76 -13.97
C GLY A 212 -1.38 6.70 -14.54
N ARG A 213 -1.45 7.92 -13.97
CA ARG A 213 -2.44 8.90 -14.40
C ARG A 213 -2.04 9.44 -15.78
N LEU A 214 -2.96 9.39 -16.74
CA LEU A 214 -2.75 9.88 -18.12
C LEU A 214 -1.55 9.23 -18.85
N GLY A 215 -1.16 8.00 -18.48
CA GLY A 215 -0.10 7.27 -19.17
C GLY A 215 1.33 7.71 -18.84
N GLU A 216 1.54 8.40 -17.72
CA GLU A 216 2.87 8.89 -17.27
C GLU A 216 3.96 7.80 -17.27
N VAL A 217 3.60 6.55 -16.98
CA VAL A 217 4.53 5.43 -16.96
C VAL A 217 4.98 5.05 -18.37
N ILE A 218 4.07 5.14 -19.35
CA ILE A 218 4.41 4.88 -20.76
C ILE A 218 5.43 5.93 -21.23
N LEU A 219 5.21 7.20 -20.89
CA LEU A 219 6.18 8.28 -21.15
C LEU A 219 7.52 8.00 -20.47
N ARG A 220 7.51 7.45 -19.25
CA ARG A 220 8.72 7.08 -18.53
C ARG A 220 9.49 5.95 -19.23
N PHE A 221 8.81 4.91 -19.74
CA PHE A 221 9.47 3.90 -20.58
C PHE A 221 10.06 4.53 -21.84
N ILE A 222 9.32 5.40 -22.53
CA ILE A 222 9.79 6.13 -23.72
C ILE A 222 11.06 6.93 -23.43
N GLU A 223 11.09 7.66 -22.31
CA GLU A 223 12.27 8.40 -21.87
C GLU A 223 13.45 7.45 -21.63
N TRP A 224 13.24 6.39 -20.86
CA TRP A 224 14.29 5.46 -20.47
C TRP A 224 14.90 4.70 -21.65
N MET A 225 14.09 4.33 -22.64
CA MET A 225 14.55 3.70 -23.89
C MET A 225 15.51 4.59 -24.69
N GLY A 226 15.47 5.91 -24.49
CA GLY A 226 16.34 6.87 -25.18
C GLY A 226 17.57 7.32 -24.40
N LEU A 227 17.73 6.87 -23.16
CA LEU A 227 18.86 7.28 -22.34
C LEU A 227 20.15 6.56 -22.79
N PRO A 228 21.29 7.27 -22.86
CA PRO A 228 22.57 6.61 -23.01
C PRO A 228 22.83 5.68 -21.82
N PRO A 229 23.35 4.46 -22.00
CA PRO A 229 23.57 3.52 -20.90
C PRO A 229 24.56 4.05 -19.86
N ASP A 230 25.76 4.41 -20.30
CA ASP A 230 26.92 4.74 -19.46
C ASP A 230 27.22 6.26 -19.49
N SER A 231 26.45 7.02 -18.73
CA SER A 231 26.59 8.48 -18.63
C SER A 231 26.17 8.98 -17.24
N PRO A 232 26.70 10.12 -16.75
CA PRO A 232 26.28 10.74 -15.49
C PRO A 232 24.78 11.06 -15.40
N GLN A 233 24.07 11.15 -16.51
CA GLN A 233 22.59 11.31 -16.56
C GLN A 233 21.90 10.11 -17.23
N GLY A 234 22.67 9.07 -17.52
CA GLY A 234 22.29 7.90 -18.27
C GLY A 234 21.56 6.84 -17.43
N LEU A 235 21.31 5.72 -18.09
CA LEU A 235 20.44 4.67 -17.62
C LEU A 235 20.99 3.96 -16.37
N PHE A 236 22.30 3.67 -16.33
CA PHE A 236 22.93 3.01 -15.17
C PHE A 236 22.84 3.87 -13.91
N LYS A 237 23.08 5.19 -14.03
CA LYS A 237 22.98 6.14 -12.92
C LYS A 237 21.57 6.20 -12.36
N ARG A 238 20.56 6.37 -13.24
CA ARG A 238 19.16 6.43 -12.84
C ARG A 238 18.67 5.13 -12.22
N THR A 239 19.13 3.99 -12.71
CA THR A 239 18.83 2.67 -12.12
C THR A 239 19.34 2.57 -10.69
N LEU A 240 20.56 3.07 -10.41
CA LEU A 240 21.07 3.13 -9.04
C LEU A 240 20.20 4.02 -8.16
N GLU A 241 19.83 5.22 -8.61
CA GLU A 241 19.00 6.14 -7.85
C GLU A 241 17.60 5.58 -7.55
N GLU A 242 16.99 4.89 -8.52
CA GLU A 242 15.74 4.18 -8.30
C GLU A 242 15.90 3.04 -7.31
N PHE A 243 16.97 2.25 -7.41
CA PHE A 243 17.25 1.19 -6.45
C PHE A 243 17.37 1.71 -5.01
N GLU A 244 17.99 2.87 -4.80
CA GLU A 244 18.13 3.47 -3.47
C GLU A 244 16.77 3.88 -2.85
N LYS A 245 15.78 4.20 -3.68
CA LYS A 245 14.38 4.40 -3.23
C LYS A 245 13.69 3.06 -2.98
N ILE A 246 13.87 2.10 -3.89
CA ILE A 246 13.27 0.76 -3.81
C ILE A 246 13.74 0.03 -2.54
N ARG A 247 15.05 0.03 -2.24
CA ARG A 247 15.61 -0.67 -1.08
C ARG A 247 15.00 -0.19 0.24
N THR A 248 14.67 1.10 0.36
CA THR A 248 14.05 1.66 1.57
C THR A 248 12.67 1.04 1.82
N ARG A 249 11.91 0.74 0.75
CA ARG A 249 10.63 0.02 0.83
C ARG A 249 10.84 -1.47 1.10
N LEU A 250 11.79 -2.10 0.42
CA LEU A 250 12.08 -3.53 0.61
C LEU A 250 12.60 -3.85 2.03
N ASN A 251 13.37 -2.95 2.65
CA ASN A 251 13.81 -3.06 4.05
C ASN A 251 12.65 -3.05 5.05
N ARG A 252 11.48 -2.54 4.63
CA ARG A 252 10.23 -2.53 5.40
C ARG A 252 9.27 -3.65 4.97
N PHE A 253 9.77 -4.66 4.27
CA PHE A 253 8.94 -5.75 3.73
C PHE A 253 7.78 -5.24 2.86
N THR A 254 7.96 -4.12 2.16
CA THR A 254 6.99 -3.58 1.21
C THR A 254 7.43 -3.92 -0.21
N PRO A 255 6.80 -4.91 -0.88
CA PRO A 255 7.07 -5.19 -2.28
C PRO A 255 6.84 -3.96 -3.17
N VAL A 256 7.58 -3.87 -4.28
CA VAL A 256 7.58 -2.70 -5.16
C VAL A 256 7.38 -3.14 -6.59
N PRO A 257 6.27 -2.73 -7.25
CA PRO A 257 6.12 -2.94 -8.68
C PRO A 257 7.24 -2.20 -9.43
N LEU A 258 7.89 -2.88 -10.36
CA LEU A 258 9.02 -2.36 -11.15
C LEU A 258 8.69 -2.37 -12.64
N GLY A 259 9.16 -1.35 -13.34
CA GLY A 259 9.27 -1.34 -14.79
C GLY A 259 10.67 -1.79 -15.18
N LEU A 260 10.76 -2.78 -16.06
CA LEU A 260 12.01 -3.33 -16.59
C LEU A 260 12.21 -2.88 -18.03
N VAL A 261 13.34 -2.23 -18.27
CA VAL A 261 13.72 -1.74 -19.61
C VAL A 261 14.58 -2.80 -20.27
N TYR A 262 13.97 -3.59 -21.15
CA TYR A 262 14.64 -4.66 -21.90
C TYR A 262 15.18 -4.21 -23.24
N VAL A 263 14.64 -3.13 -23.78
CA VAL A 263 14.98 -2.65 -25.12
C VAL A 263 15.20 -1.14 -25.14
N LEU A 264 16.00 -0.67 -26.09
CA LEU A 264 16.31 0.74 -26.33
C LEU A 264 15.81 1.21 -27.72
N TRP A 265 15.72 2.53 -27.94
CA TRP A 265 15.22 3.08 -29.22
C TRP A 265 16.06 2.73 -30.45
N ASN A 266 17.36 2.46 -30.25
CA ASN A 266 18.25 2.00 -31.31
C ASN A 266 18.09 0.50 -31.63
N GLU A 267 17.31 -0.23 -30.83
CA GLU A 267 17.05 -1.67 -31.01
C GLU A 267 15.65 -1.91 -31.57
N THR A 268 14.63 -1.24 -31.01
CA THR A 268 13.23 -1.36 -31.44
C THR A 268 12.42 -0.13 -31.09
N ARG A 269 11.29 0.05 -31.78
CA ARG A 269 10.28 1.05 -31.42
C ARG A 269 9.10 0.48 -30.61
N GLU A 270 9.13 -0.81 -30.32
CA GLU A 270 8.05 -1.51 -29.64
C GLU A 270 8.19 -1.40 -28.11
N ILE A 271 7.55 -0.38 -27.54
CA ILE A 271 7.56 -0.14 -26.07
C ILE A 271 7.06 -1.36 -25.29
N TRP A 272 6.13 -2.12 -25.88
CA TRP A 272 5.51 -3.31 -25.30
C TRP A 272 6.47 -4.50 -25.13
N GLN A 273 7.70 -4.42 -25.65
CA GLN A 273 8.74 -5.40 -25.38
C GLN A 273 9.40 -5.19 -24.00
N ASN A 274 9.15 -4.06 -23.34
CA ASN A 274 9.47 -3.85 -21.93
C ASN A 274 8.47 -4.57 -21.02
N HIS A 275 8.77 -4.65 -19.73
CA HIS A 275 8.02 -5.53 -18.83
C HIS A 275 7.78 -4.92 -17.45
N GLN A 276 6.81 -5.48 -16.73
CA GLN A 276 6.53 -5.09 -15.36
C GLN A 276 6.55 -6.32 -14.46
N VAL A 277 7.19 -6.19 -13.30
CA VAL A 277 7.36 -7.25 -12.31
C VAL A 277 7.13 -6.70 -10.90
N LEU A 278 7.16 -7.55 -9.89
CA LEU A 278 7.11 -7.14 -8.50
C LEU A 278 8.43 -7.50 -7.79
N ALA A 279 9.19 -6.51 -7.32
CA ALA A 279 10.33 -6.78 -6.45
C ALA A 279 9.87 -7.10 -5.03
N THR A 280 10.35 -8.22 -4.48
CA THR A 280 9.85 -8.80 -3.22
C THR A 280 10.87 -8.73 -2.09
N GLY A 281 12.14 -8.48 -2.42
CA GLY A 281 13.22 -8.27 -1.47
C GLY A 281 14.56 -8.22 -2.19
N TYR A 282 15.64 -8.00 -1.44
CA TYR A 282 16.98 -8.05 -2.01
C TYR A 282 18.00 -8.61 -1.01
N THR A 283 19.15 -9.00 -1.54
CA THR A 283 20.37 -9.35 -0.80
C THR A 283 21.57 -8.66 -1.45
N ARG A 284 22.66 -8.55 -0.69
CA ARG A 284 23.99 -8.22 -1.20
C ARG A 284 24.89 -9.41 -0.97
N ASP A 285 25.66 -9.80 -1.99
CA ASP A 285 26.71 -10.80 -1.81
C ASP A 285 27.99 -10.15 -1.21
N PRO A 286 28.99 -10.96 -0.82
CA PRO A 286 30.25 -10.44 -0.26
C PRO A 286 31.04 -9.53 -1.22
N GLN A 287 30.81 -9.65 -2.53
CA GLN A 287 31.38 -8.79 -3.57
C GLN A 287 30.55 -7.52 -3.81
N ASN A 288 29.56 -7.27 -2.93
CA ASN A 288 28.64 -6.14 -2.98
C ASN A 288 27.75 -6.11 -4.23
N ARG A 289 27.57 -7.24 -4.90
CA ARG A 289 26.60 -7.40 -5.99
C ARG A 289 25.21 -7.53 -5.41
N LEU A 290 24.27 -6.83 -6.03
CA LEU A 290 22.88 -6.80 -5.63
C LEU A 290 22.14 -7.96 -6.27
N GLN A 291 21.36 -8.68 -5.47
CA GLN A 291 20.36 -9.63 -5.98
C GLN A 291 18.98 -9.19 -5.52
N ILE A 292 18.13 -8.80 -6.47
CA ILE A 292 16.75 -8.36 -6.20
C ILE A 292 15.83 -9.51 -6.59
N ARG A 293 15.09 -10.07 -5.63
CA ARG A 293 14.11 -11.14 -5.87
C ARG A 293 12.85 -10.58 -6.52
N LEU A 294 12.30 -11.31 -7.48
CA LEU A 294 11.14 -10.89 -8.25
C LEU A 294 10.01 -11.92 -8.18
N TYR A 295 8.78 -11.43 -8.17
CA TYR A 295 7.65 -12.13 -8.79
C TYR A 295 7.53 -11.62 -10.23
N ASP A 296 7.75 -12.51 -11.19
CA ASP A 296 7.54 -12.25 -12.62
C ASP A 296 6.34 -13.07 -13.09
N PRO A 297 5.22 -12.42 -13.49
CA PRO A 297 4.01 -13.13 -13.86
C PRO A 297 4.14 -13.93 -15.17
N ASN A 298 5.20 -13.75 -15.95
CA ASN A 298 5.52 -14.65 -17.08
C ASN A 298 6.09 -16.01 -16.61
N TYR A 299 6.49 -16.12 -15.35
CA TYR A 299 7.12 -17.30 -14.75
C TYR A 299 6.47 -17.63 -13.40
N PRO A 300 5.19 -18.05 -13.39
CA PRO A 300 4.46 -18.35 -12.16
C PRO A 300 5.14 -19.46 -11.35
N LEU A 301 4.89 -19.48 -10.04
CA LEU A 301 5.40 -20.51 -9.11
C LEU A 301 6.94 -20.61 -9.06
N ARG A 302 7.65 -19.52 -9.33
CA ARG A 302 9.12 -19.46 -9.28
C ARG A 302 9.63 -18.40 -8.32
N ASP A 303 10.35 -18.85 -7.29
CA ASP A 303 11.01 -17.98 -6.30
C ASP A 303 12.45 -17.61 -6.69
N ASP A 304 12.97 -18.17 -7.78
CA ASP A 304 14.36 -18.03 -8.23
C ASP A 304 14.59 -16.90 -9.26
N VAL A 305 13.51 -16.25 -9.70
CA VAL A 305 13.59 -15.11 -10.62
C VAL A 305 14.17 -13.90 -9.89
N ARG A 306 15.23 -13.32 -10.45
CA ARG A 306 15.97 -12.23 -9.80
C ARG A 306 16.59 -11.26 -10.79
N ILE A 307 16.91 -10.05 -10.33
CA ILE A 307 17.85 -9.14 -10.99
C ILE A 307 19.18 -9.24 -10.27
N GLU A 308 20.25 -9.48 -11.01
CA GLU A 308 21.60 -9.27 -10.53
C GLU A 308 22.08 -7.92 -11.03
N ALA A 309 22.60 -7.09 -10.12
CA ALA A 309 23.12 -5.77 -10.45
C ALA A 309 24.50 -5.53 -9.84
N GLU A 310 25.38 -4.96 -10.66
CA GLU A 310 26.76 -4.65 -10.28
C GLU A 310 26.99 -3.15 -10.37
N ARG A 311 27.69 -2.60 -9.37
CA ARG A 311 27.98 -1.17 -9.31
C ARG A 311 29.16 -0.84 -10.22
N VAL A 312 28.96 0.09 -11.15
CA VAL A 312 30.00 0.51 -12.11
C VAL A 312 30.20 2.03 -12.08
N PRO A 313 31.40 2.55 -12.35
CA PRO A 313 31.60 3.98 -12.56
C PRO A 313 30.88 4.43 -13.84
N VAL A 314 30.30 5.63 -13.83
CA VAL A 314 29.60 6.25 -14.98
C VAL A 314 30.19 7.62 -15.36
N GLY A 315 31.44 7.86 -14.97
CA GLY A 315 32.14 9.13 -15.14
C GLY A 315 31.91 10.13 -14.00
N GLN A 316 32.76 11.16 -13.94
CA GLN A 316 32.67 12.27 -12.96
C GLN A 316 32.61 11.82 -11.48
N GLY A 317 33.26 10.70 -11.14
CA GLY A 317 33.21 10.13 -9.78
C GLY A 317 31.84 9.56 -9.37
N GLN A 318 30.90 9.46 -10.31
CA GLN A 318 29.58 8.87 -10.08
C GLN A 318 29.55 7.38 -10.42
N PHE A 319 28.53 6.70 -9.88
CA PHE A 319 28.31 5.29 -10.08
C PHE A 319 26.89 5.02 -10.57
N GLY A 320 26.73 3.91 -11.29
CA GLY A 320 25.45 3.35 -11.72
C GLY A 320 25.36 1.86 -11.46
N LEU A 321 24.29 1.24 -11.96
CA LEU A 321 24.08 -0.20 -11.94
C LEU A 321 23.98 -0.76 -13.37
N ILE A 322 24.80 -1.76 -13.68
CA ILE A 322 24.55 -2.68 -14.80
C ILE A 322 23.72 -3.85 -14.29
N CYS A 323 22.74 -4.29 -15.06
CA CYS A 323 21.76 -5.26 -14.59
C CYS A 323 21.62 -6.45 -15.56
N ARG A 324 21.27 -7.61 -15.01
CA ARG A 324 20.77 -8.77 -15.77
C ARG A 324 19.61 -9.38 -15.01
N GLN A 325 18.55 -9.76 -15.71
CA GLN A 325 17.52 -10.59 -15.11
C GLN A 325 17.91 -12.06 -15.27
N TRP A 326 17.73 -12.86 -14.24
CA TRP A 326 17.94 -14.30 -14.26
C TRP A 326 16.62 -15.03 -14.03
N ILE A 327 16.36 -16.03 -14.86
CA ILE A 327 15.27 -16.98 -14.73
C ILE A 327 15.91 -18.36 -14.61
N GLY A 328 16.13 -18.83 -13.38
CA GLY A 328 17.05 -19.93 -13.13
C GLY A 328 18.46 -19.56 -13.58
N ASP A 329 19.01 -20.35 -14.49
CA ASP A 329 20.34 -20.15 -15.07
C ASP A 329 20.32 -19.41 -16.42
N SER A 330 19.15 -18.92 -16.85
CA SER A 330 19.00 -18.19 -18.12
C SER A 330 19.06 -16.68 -17.87
N PRO A 331 20.14 -15.98 -18.28
CA PRO A 331 20.20 -14.54 -18.19
C PRO A 331 19.42 -13.90 -19.35
N LYS A 332 18.73 -12.79 -19.04
CA LYS A 332 18.09 -11.90 -19.99
C LYS A 332 18.67 -10.50 -19.83
N THR A 333 18.93 -9.85 -20.97
CA THR A 333 19.38 -8.45 -21.01
C THR A 333 18.39 -7.57 -20.27
N LEU A 334 18.92 -6.71 -19.40
CA LEU A 334 18.16 -5.69 -18.68
C LEU A 334 18.99 -4.42 -18.66
N HIS A 335 18.56 -3.40 -19.40
CA HIS A 335 19.30 -2.14 -19.41
C HIS A 335 19.19 -1.47 -18.06
N GLY A 336 17.98 -1.45 -17.47
CA GLY A 336 17.75 -0.93 -16.13
C GLY A 336 16.30 -1.06 -15.70
N PHE A 337 15.99 -0.51 -14.54
CA PHE A 337 14.66 -0.61 -13.94
C PHE A 337 14.31 0.60 -13.09
N PHE A 338 13.02 0.79 -12.86
CA PHE A 338 12.50 1.85 -12.02
C PHE A 338 11.28 1.44 -11.23
N ALA A 339 10.99 2.16 -10.13
CA ALA A 339 9.80 1.93 -9.33
C ALA A 339 8.55 2.46 -10.07
N MET A 340 7.51 1.64 -10.11
CA MET A 340 6.22 1.97 -10.71
C MET A 340 5.28 2.58 -9.65
N PRO A 341 4.35 3.46 -10.04
CA PRO A 341 3.31 3.91 -9.14
C PRO A 341 2.44 2.74 -8.72
N TYR A 342 2.01 2.74 -7.45
CA TYR A 342 1.13 1.71 -6.91
C TYR A 342 0.22 2.30 -5.84
N GLN A 343 -1.07 2.04 -5.99
CA GLN A 343 -2.09 2.33 -4.98
C GLN A 343 -2.82 1.04 -4.66
N PRO A 344 -2.89 0.62 -3.38
CA PRO A 344 -3.60 -0.59 -2.99
C PRO A 344 -5.08 -0.54 -3.37
N VAL A 345 -5.60 -1.64 -3.90
CA VAL A 345 -7.03 -1.85 -4.15
C VAL A 345 -7.46 -3.13 -3.43
N ILE A 346 -8.62 -3.12 -2.78
CA ILE A 346 -9.15 -4.36 -2.17
C ILE A 346 -9.62 -5.27 -3.32
N PRO A 347 -9.11 -6.52 -3.45
CA PRO A 347 -9.57 -7.42 -4.48
C PRO A 347 -11.09 -7.68 -4.35
N PRO A 348 -11.84 -7.85 -5.46
CA PRO A 348 -13.24 -8.26 -5.41
C PRO A 348 -13.43 -9.57 -4.62
N GLU A 349 -14.60 -9.74 -4.00
CA GLU A 349 -14.91 -10.97 -3.25
C GLU A 349 -15.12 -12.16 -4.20
N GLU A 350 -15.88 -11.95 -5.27
CA GLU A 350 -16.15 -12.95 -6.30
C GLU A 350 -15.22 -12.78 -7.51
N LEU A 351 -14.34 -13.76 -7.70
CA LEU A 351 -13.35 -13.78 -8.79
C LEU A 351 -13.40 -15.04 -9.65
N SER A 352 -14.29 -15.98 -9.32
CA SER A 352 -14.55 -17.21 -10.08
C SER A 352 -15.28 -16.96 -11.39
#